data_AF-A0A7S0KQR9-F1
#
_entry.id   AF-A0A7S0KQR9-F1
#
_cell.length_a   1.000
_cell.length_b   1.000
_cell.length_c   1.000
_cell.angle_alpha   90.00
_cell.angle_beta   90.00
_cell.angle_gamma   90.00
#
_symmetry.space_group_name_H-M   'P 1'
#
loop_
_entity.id
_entity.type
_entity.pdbx_description
1 polymer ?
#
loop_
_entity_poly.entity_id
_entity_poly.type
_entity_poly.pdbx_seq_one_letter_code
_entity_poly.pdbx_strand_id
1 'polypeptide(L)'
;EDRIEDLPDDVSGEVIAAVSAFVAQHAQVNISITAVSLAWTLSDYFSRKVTETKVGKEALAERGMIPLLSVMRDASMDPRPEVRNGACRTITSTLVSNGDKLPARIWRRAVFDICFGLVDDIRAATAGASQEEQIAPDIGELDGRKIQMLVHHSRNSARKQWDETETLALSGVGRLLRAHFDAVATFDGFDKRFEWYLQWITQSV
;
A
#
# COMPACT_ATOMS: atom_id res chain seq x y z
N GLU A 1 -5.08 17.93 18.65
CA GLU A 1 -4.01 18.53 17.83
C GLU A 1 -2.83 17.57 17.86
N ASP A 2 -2.35 17.13 16.70
CA ASP A 2 -1.28 16.15 16.61
C ASP A 2 0.07 16.87 16.71
N ARG A 3 0.85 16.63 17.78
CA ARG A 3 2.09 17.36 18.07
C ARG A 3 3.33 16.78 17.38
N ILE A 4 3.14 16.06 16.27
CA ILE A 4 4.21 15.46 15.45
C ILE A 4 5.26 16.48 15.02
N GLU A 5 4.88 17.75 14.85
CA GLU A 5 5.79 18.82 14.43
C GLU A 5 6.92 19.11 15.45
N ASP A 6 6.69 18.77 16.71
CA ASP A 6 7.61 18.96 17.83
C ASP A 6 8.59 17.77 18.01
N LEU A 7 8.51 16.73 17.18
CA LEU A 7 9.36 15.53 17.31
C LEU A 7 10.84 15.86 17.02
N PRO A 8 11.76 15.46 17.92
CA PRO A 8 13.20 15.49 17.64
C PRO A 8 13.60 14.52 16.52
N ASP A 9 14.61 14.88 15.73
CA ASP A 9 15.06 14.10 14.57
C ASP A 9 15.51 12.67 14.93
N ASP A 10 16.06 12.48 16.13
CA ASP A 10 16.55 11.18 16.65
C ASP A 10 15.42 10.22 17.04
N VAL A 11 14.22 10.73 17.34
CA VAL A 11 13.07 9.91 17.77
C VAL A 11 12.31 9.31 16.56
N SER A 12 12.59 9.79 15.34
CA SER A 12 11.91 9.38 14.10
C SER A 12 11.82 7.87 13.91
N GLY A 13 12.89 7.13 14.21
CA GLY A 13 12.93 5.68 14.06
C GLY A 13 11.99 4.95 15.04
N GLU A 14 11.91 5.42 16.27
CA GLU A 14 11.03 4.86 17.30
C GLU A 14 9.56 5.10 16.98
N VAL A 15 9.24 6.29 16.44
CA VAL A 15 7.88 6.60 15.98
C VAL A 15 7.46 5.69 14.83
N ILE A 16 8.33 5.48 13.84
CA ILE A 16 8.03 4.57 12.71
C ILE A 16 7.85 3.14 13.22
N ALA A 17 8.69 2.68 14.15
CA ALA A 17 8.57 1.35 14.76
C ALA A 17 7.24 1.20 15.52
N ALA A 18 6.83 2.22 16.27
CA ALA A 18 5.55 2.23 16.96
C ALA A 18 4.37 2.16 15.98
N VAL A 19 4.39 2.96 14.91
CA VAL A 19 3.37 2.90 13.84
C VAL A 19 3.31 1.50 13.24
N SER A 20 4.46 0.91 12.92
CA SER A 20 4.52 -0.46 12.41
C SER A 20 3.86 -1.47 13.35
N ALA A 21 4.12 -1.35 14.66
CA ALA A 21 3.55 -2.23 15.65
C ALA A 21 2.01 -2.08 15.76
N PHE A 22 1.50 -0.86 15.66
CA PHE A 22 0.05 -0.60 15.65
C PHE A 22 -0.64 -1.08 14.37
N VAL A 23 0.00 -0.88 13.22
CA VAL A 23 -0.48 -1.41 11.93
C VAL A 23 -0.62 -2.93 12.01
N ALA A 24 0.37 -3.63 12.57
CA ALA A 24 0.39 -5.09 12.71
C ALA A 24 -0.58 -5.65 13.78
N GLN A 25 -1.35 -4.81 14.49
CA GLN A 25 -2.31 -5.31 15.48
C GLN A 25 -3.49 -6.02 14.82
N HIS A 26 -3.76 -7.26 15.21
CA HIS A 26 -4.90 -8.04 14.71
C HIS A 26 -6.11 -8.04 15.63
N ALA A 27 -5.96 -7.62 16.89
CA ALA A 27 -7.04 -7.68 17.89
C ALA A 27 -8.22 -6.74 17.57
N GLN A 28 -7.93 -5.53 17.07
CA GLN A 28 -8.94 -4.55 16.67
C GLN A 28 -8.48 -3.85 15.40
N VAL A 29 -9.20 -4.08 14.29
CA VAL A 29 -8.82 -3.54 12.98
C VAL A 29 -8.74 -2.01 12.94
N ASN A 30 -9.56 -1.34 13.75
CA ASN A 30 -9.55 0.12 13.84
C ASN A 30 -8.21 0.68 14.34
N ILE A 31 -7.44 -0.08 15.12
CA ILE A 31 -6.09 0.31 15.54
C ILE A 31 -5.18 0.39 14.32
N SER A 32 -5.19 -0.65 13.48
CA SER A 32 -4.41 -0.69 12.24
C SER A 32 -4.79 0.42 11.26
N ILE A 33 -6.09 0.64 11.06
CA ILE A 33 -6.59 1.70 10.16
C ILE A 33 -6.15 3.09 10.66
N THR A 34 -6.25 3.33 11.98
CA THR A 34 -5.81 4.59 12.57
C THR A 34 -4.29 4.78 12.42
N ALA A 35 -3.51 3.71 12.57
CA ALA A 35 -2.06 3.75 12.38
C ALA A 35 -1.65 4.00 10.92
N VAL A 36 -2.40 3.48 9.94
CA VAL A 36 -2.22 3.83 8.52
C VAL A 36 -2.47 5.31 8.28
N SER A 37 -3.52 5.89 8.90
CA SER A 37 -3.78 7.33 8.84
C SER A 37 -2.68 8.15 9.52
N LEU A 38 -2.09 7.65 10.61
CA LEU A 38 -0.94 8.29 11.25
C LEU A 38 0.31 8.24 10.36
N ALA A 39 0.52 7.14 9.62
CA ALA A 39 1.60 7.01 8.66
C ALA A 39 1.50 8.06 7.53
N TRP A 40 0.28 8.40 7.08
CA TRP A 40 0.06 9.55 6.19
C TRP A 40 0.60 10.85 6.80
N THR A 41 0.17 11.19 8.02
CA THR A 41 0.57 12.43 8.70
C THR A 41 2.08 12.52 8.87
N LEU A 42 2.73 11.40 9.25
CA LEU A 42 4.19 11.33 9.33
C LEU A 42 4.86 11.53 7.97
N SER A 43 4.26 11.06 6.88
CA SER A 43 4.79 11.26 5.54
C SER A 43 4.78 12.75 5.16
N ASP A 44 3.73 13.48 5.50
CA ASP A 44 3.65 14.94 5.29
C ASP A 44 4.71 15.67 6.12
N TYR A 45 4.86 15.28 7.40
CA TYR A 45 5.88 15.83 8.29
C TYR A 45 7.30 15.61 7.74
N PHE A 46 7.68 14.38 7.40
CA PHE A 46 9.03 14.09 6.89
C PHE A 46 9.30 14.82 5.57
N SER A 47 8.32 14.88 4.68
CA SER A 47 8.48 15.57 3.38
C SER A 47 8.69 17.07 3.56
N ARG A 48 8.03 17.68 4.54
CA ARG A 48 8.23 19.08 4.91
C ARG A 48 9.63 19.30 5.50
N LYS A 49 10.04 18.47 6.46
CA LYS A 49 11.39 18.53 7.07
C LYS A 49 12.50 18.38 6.02
N VAL A 50 12.33 17.48 5.06
CA VAL A 50 13.26 17.30 3.94
C VAL A 50 13.37 18.57 3.09
N THR A 51 12.26 19.26 2.85
CA THR A 51 12.26 20.53 2.12
C THR A 51 13.01 21.63 2.88
N GLU A 52 12.77 21.75 4.19
CA GLU A 52 13.34 22.76 5.09
C GLU A 52 14.84 22.54 5.39
N THR A 53 15.30 21.29 5.37
CA THR A 53 16.68 20.91 5.72
C THR A 53 17.67 21.38 4.67
N LYS A 54 18.70 22.16 5.01
CA LYS A 54 19.69 22.62 4.01
C LYS A 54 20.77 21.59 3.66
N VAL A 55 21.19 20.79 4.64
CA VAL A 55 22.29 19.81 4.51
C VAL A 55 21.79 18.46 5.00
N GLY A 56 22.07 17.39 4.26
CA GLY A 56 21.68 16.03 4.66
C GLY A 56 20.23 15.65 4.31
N LYS A 57 19.56 16.37 3.41
CA LYS A 57 18.19 16.06 2.93
C LYS A 57 18.01 14.59 2.56
N GLU A 58 18.97 14.02 1.84
CA GLU A 58 18.90 12.63 1.39
C GLU A 58 18.99 11.64 2.54
N ALA A 59 19.90 11.85 3.49
CA ALA A 59 20.01 10.99 4.67
C ALA A 59 18.75 11.07 5.56
N LEU A 60 18.16 12.26 5.70
CA LEU A 60 16.90 12.45 6.42
C LEU A 60 15.75 11.70 5.73
N ALA A 61 15.59 11.90 4.43
CA ALA A 61 14.56 11.23 3.64
C ALA A 61 14.75 9.70 3.64
N GLU A 62 15.99 9.22 3.59
CA GLU A 62 16.31 7.79 3.66
C GLU A 62 15.99 7.17 5.02
N ARG A 63 16.18 7.91 6.12
CA ARG A 63 15.89 7.42 7.48
C ARG A 63 14.42 7.55 7.88
N GLY A 64 13.70 8.53 7.34
CA GLY A 64 12.29 8.78 7.67
C GLY A 64 11.33 8.21 6.63
N MET A 65 11.43 8.68 5.38
CA MET A 65 10.44 8.38 4.34
C MET A 65 10.48 6.92 3.90
N ILE A 66 11.67 6.37 3.65
CA ILE A 66 11.80 5.00 3.13
C ILE A 66 11.25 3.96 4.11
N PRO A 67 11.63 3.93 5.40
CA PRO A 67 11.08 2.95 6.34
C PRO A 67 9.58 3.13 6.54
N LEU A 68 9.07 4.36 6.56
CA LEU A 68 7.65 4.64 6.68
C LEU A 68 6.86 4.10 5.47
N LEU A 69 7.36 4.33 4.25
CA LEU A 69 6.79 3.76 3.03
C LEU A 69 6.84 2.22 3.05
N SER A 70 7.92 1.62 3.57
CA SER A 70 8.03 0.16 3.73
C SER A 70 6.98 -0.39 4.71
N VAL A 71 6.75 0.27 5.86
CA VAL A 71 5.70 -0.13 6.80
C VAL A 71 4.33 -0.16 6.12
N MET A 72 4.03 0.86 5.31
CA MET A 72 2.78 0.89 4.56
C MET A 72 2.74 -0.17 3.45
N ARG A 73 3.88 -0.49 2.83
CA ARG A 73 3.98 -1.54 1.80
C ARG A 73 3.63 -2.90 2.41
N ASP A 74 4.18 -3.20 3.58
CA ASP A 74 3.88 -4.45 4.31
C ASP A 74 2.39 -4.48 4.71
N ALA A 75 1.86 -3.35 5.19
CA ALA A 75 0.43 -3.20 5.49
C ALA A 75 -0.46 -3.38 4.24
N SER A 76 0.05 -3.06 3.06
CA SER A 76 -0.64 -3.27 1.77
C SER A 76 -0.66 -4.74 1.33
N MET A 77 -0.13 -5.64 2.16
CA MET A 77 -0.27 -7.09 2.04
C MET A 77 -1.03 -7.72 3.21
N ASP A 78 -1.67 -6.90 4.07
CA ASP A 78 -2.45 -7.39 5.21
C ASP A 78 -3.61 -8.30 4.77
N PRO A 79 -3.91 -9.39 5.49
CA PRO A 79 -5.05 -10.26 5.16
C PRO A 79 -6.40 -9.53 5.17
N ARG A 80 -6.55 -8.47 5.97
CA ARG A 80 -7.78 -7.68 6.12
C ARG A 80 -7.87 -6.62 5.01
N PRO A 81 -8.85 -6.70 4.10
CA PRO A 81 -8.96 -5.78 2.95
C PRO A 81 -8.99 -4.30 3.33
N GLU A 82 -9.64 -3.94 4.43
CA GLU A 82 -9.76 -2.57 4.91
C GLU A 82 -8.42 -1.94 5.30
N VAL A 83 -7.52 -2.72 5.92
CA VAL A 83 -6.16 -2.28 6.26
C VAL A 83 -5.31 -2.22 4.99
N ARG A 84 -5.38 -3.30 4.20
CA ARG A 84 -4.63 -3.47 2.96
C ARG A 84 -4.90 -2.36 1.95
N ASN A 85 -6.17 -2.14 1.65
CA ASN A 85 -6.63 -1.12 0.71
C ASN A 85 -6.35 0.29 1.24
N GLY A 86 -6.49 0.50 2.55
CA GLY A 86 -6.11 1.74 3.22
C GLY A 86 -4.64 2.07 2.97
N ALA A 87 -3.73 1.16 3.31
CA ALA A 87 -2.30 1.36 3.17
C ALA A 87 -1.87 1.56 1.70
N CYS A 88 -2.43 0.79 0.77
CA CYS A 88 -2.13 0.93 -0.66
C CYS A 88 -2.51 2.32 -1.19
N ARG A 89 -3.68 2.83 -0.80
CA ARG A 89 -4.12 4.19 -1.14
C ARG A 89 -3.24 5.24 -0.47
N THR A 90 -2.81 5.01 0.76
CA THR A 90 -1.93 5.93 1.49
C THR A 90 -0.58 6.07 0.79
N ILE A 91 0.10 4.96 0.44
CA ILE A 91 1.37 5.01 -0.30
C ILE A 91 1.23 5.83 -1.58
N THR A 92 0.26 5.47 -2.42
CA THR A 92 0.12 6.12 -3.73
C THR A 92 -0.22 7.60 -3.58
N SER A 93 -1.05 7.95 -2.61
CA SER A 93 -1.36 9.35 -2.31
C SER A 93 -0.15 10.09 -1.73
N THR A 94 0.69 9.44 -0.92
CA THR A 94 1.88 10.06 -0.32
C THR A 94 2.86 10.41 -1.42
N LEU A 95 3.10 9.48 -2.36
CA LEU A 95 3.96 9.72 -3.50
C LEU A 95 3.41 10.81 -4.42
N VAL A 96 2.09 10.84 -4.66
CA VAL A 96 1.43 11.91 -5.43
C VAL A 96 1.60 13.28 -4.76
N SER A 97 1.39 13.39 -3.44
CA SER A 97 1.42 14.68 -2.74
C SER A 97 2.81 15.18 -2.37
N ASN A 98 3.77 14.27 -2.19
CA ASN A 98 5.07 14.58 -1.62
C ASN A 98 6.27 14.21 -2.52
N GLY A 99 6.04 13.59 -3.69
CA GLY A 99 7.11 13.12 -4.58
C GLY A 99 8.16 14.18 -4.93
N ASP A 100 7.71 15.36 -5.33
CA ASP A 100 8.59 16.49 -5.72
C ASP A 100 9.47 17.03 -4.58
N LYS A 101 9.10 16.72 -3.32
CA LYS A 101 9.85 17.15 -2.14
C LYS A 101 11.01 16.22 -1.83
N LEU A 102 11.04 15.02 -2.44
CA LEU A 102 12.02 14.00 -2.16
C LEU A 102 13.26 14.14 -3.04
N PRO A 103 14.47 13.89 -2.51
CA PRO A 103 15.69 13.84 -3.30
C PRO A 103 15.60 12.76 -4.39
N ALA A 104 16.19 13.01 -5.56
CA ALA A 104 16.02 12.18 -6.76
C ALA A 104 16.26 10.67 -6.52
N ARG A 105 17.31 10.31 -5.76
CA ARG A 105 17.60 8.89 -5.42
C ARG A 105 16.47 8.27 -4.59
N ILE A 106 15.99 9.00 -3.58
CA ILE A 106 14.92 8.55 -2.69
C ILE A 106 13.59 8.47 -3.45
N TRP A 107 13.33 9.45 -4.31
CA TRP A 107 12.16 9.44 -5.16
C TRP A 107 12.14 8.23 -6.09
N ARG A 108 13.24 7.96 -6.80
CA ARG A 108 13.38 6.78 -7.66
C ARG A 108 13.15 5.48 -6.89
N ARG A 109 13.77 5.33 -5.72
CA ARG A 109 13.58 4.15 -4.85
C ARG A 109 12.12 3.99 -4.40
N ALA A 110 11.47 5.09 -4.01
CA ALA A 110 10.07 5.07 -3.59
C ALA A 110 9.12 4.68 -4.73
N VAL A 111 9.37 5.13 -5.96
CA VAL A 111 8.54 4.77 -7.12
C VAL A 111 8.83 3.33 -7.56
N PHE A 112 10.08 2.95 -7.78
CA PHE A 112 10.41 1.67 -8.42
C PHE A 112 10.40 0.51 -7.44
N ASP A 113 11.10 0.65 -6.32
CA ASP A 113 11.33 -0.47 -5.41
C ASP A 113 10.12 -0.66 -4.48
N ILE A 114 9.48 0.45 -4.08
CA ILE A 114 8.33 0.41 -3.18
C ILE A 114 7.01 0.37 -3.97
N CYS A 115 6.70 1.38 -4.79
CA CYS A 115 5.39 1.47 -5.43
C CYS A 115 5.18 0.42 -6.53
N PHE A 116 6.05 0.35 -7.54
CA PHE A 116 5.95 -0.71 -8.56
C PHE A 116 6.20 -2.09 -7.97
N GLY A 117 7.17 -2.23 -7.07
CA GLY A 117 7.38 -3.48 -6.34
C GLY A 117 6.16 -3.92 -5.52
N LEU A 118 5.36 -3.01 -4.97
CA LEU A 118 4.10 -3.35 -4.29
C LEU A 118 3.07 -3.89 -5.28
N VAL A 119 2.96 -3.28 -6.47
CA VAL A 119 2.05 -3.78 -7.50
C VAL A 119 2.46 -5.19 -7.92
N ASP A 120 3.75 -5.47 -8.10
CA ASP A 120 4.25 -6.83 -8.38
C ASP A 120 3.77 -7.84 -7.30
N ASP A 121 3.91 -7.49 -6.01
CA ASP A 121 3.47 -8.35 -4.90
C ASP A 121 1.95 -8.55 -4.84
N ILE A 122 1.17 -7.47 -4.99
CA ILE A 122 -0.30 -7.54 -5.00
C ILE A 122 -0.76 -8.44 -6.14
N ARG A 123 -0.15 -8.32 -7.32
CA ARG A 123 -0.48 -9.17 -8.47
C ARG A 123 -0.19 -10.65 -8.19
N ALA A 124 0.95 -10.95 -7.59
CA ALA A 124 1.28 -12.32 -7.20
C ALA A 124 0.26 -12.87 -6.19
N ALA A 125 -0.15 -12.07 -5.22
CA ALA A 125 -1.19 -12.44 -4.25
C ALA A 125 -2.57 -12.63 -4.92
N THR A 126 -2.96 -11.76 -5.84
CA THR A 126 -4.20 -11.91 -6.62
C THR A 126 -4.18 -13.19 -7.44
N ALA A 127 -3.08 -13.47 -8.15
CA ALA A 127 -2.91 -14.69 -8.93
C ALA A 127 -2.97 -15.98 -8.10
N GLY A 128 -2.42 -15.95 -6.87
CA GLY A 128 -2.45 -17.07 -5.94
C GLY A 128 -3.74 -17.24 -5.14
N ALA A 129 -4.66 -16.25 -5.18
CA ALA A 129 -5.91 -16.32 -4.44
C ALA A 129 -6.88 -17.33 -5.08
N SER A 130 -7.32 -18.33 -4.31
CA SER A 130 -8.24 -19.37 -4.78
C SER A 130 -9.61 -18.79 -5.16
N GLN A 131 -10.22 -19.40 -6.19
CA GLN A 131 -11.61 -19.15 -6.57
C GLN A 131 -12.60 -19.98 -5.76
N GLU A 132 -12.13 -20.84 -4.84
CA GLU A 132 -12.97 -21.78 -4.11
C GLU A 132 -14.02 -21.06 -3.27
N GLU A 133 -15.27 -21.13 -3.72
CA GLU A 133 -16.42 -20.97 -2.86
C GLU A 133 -16.31 -22.04 -1.78
N GLN A 134 -16.18 -21.64 -0.51
CA GLN A 134 -16.25 -22.60 0.59
C GLN A 134 -17.56 -23.37 0.44
N ILE A 135 -17.46 -24.67 0.15
CA ILE A 135 -18.61 -25.57 0.07
C ILE A 135 -19.28 -25.48 1.43
N ALA A 136 -20.53 -25.03 1.44
CA ALA A 136 -21.26 -24.86 2.67
C ALA A 136 -21.35 -26.20 3.42
N PRO A 137 -21.19 -26.20 4.75
CA PRO A 137 -21.35 -27.41 5.53
C PRO A 137 -22.77 -27.98 5.36
N ASP A 138 -22.87 -29.31 5.24
CA ASP A 138 -24.15 -30.02 5.28
C ASP A 138 -24.83 -29.69 6.63
N ILE A 139 -26.03 -29.08 6.60
CA ILE A 139 -26.75 -28.66 7.82
C ILE A 139 -27.77 -29.69 8.31
N GLY A 140 -27.98 -30.77 7.57
CA GLY A 140 -28.84 -31.87 7.95
C GLY A 140 -29.35 -32.66 6.75
N GLU A 141 -30.21 -33.63 7.02
CA GLU A 141 -30.85 -34.48 6.02
C GLU A 141 -32.37 -34.46 6.24
N LEU A 142 -33.14 -34.21 5.18
CA LEU A 142 -34.61 -34.25 5.19
C LEU A 142 -35.06 -35.15 4.04
N ASP A 143 -35.83 -36.19 4.34
CA ASP A 143 -36.35 -37.14 3.34
C ASP A 143 -35.25 -37.79 2.45
N GLY A 144 -34.12 -38.18 3.04
CA GLY A 144 -33.03 -38.82 2.30
C GLY A 144 -32.22 -37.87 1.41
N ARG A 145 -32.51 -36.56 1.47
CA ARG A 145 -31.80 -35.52 0.73
C ARG A 145 -31.03 -34.65 1.71
N LYS A 146 -29.72 -34.55 1.46
CA LYS A 146 -28.84 -33.62 2.18
C LYS A 146 -29.32 -32.18 1.95
N ILE A 147 -29.62 -31.47 3.03
CA ILE A 147 -29.87 -30.04 3.00
C ILE A 147 -28.51 -29.37 3.05
N GLN A 148 -28.09 -28.83 1.92
CA GLN A 148 -26.94 -27.93 1.86
C GLN A 148 -27.42 -26.50 2.07
N MET A 149 -26.75 -25.79 2.97
CA MET A 149 -26.97 -24.35 3.12
C MET A 149 -26.45 -23.68 1.86
N LEU A 150 -27.32 -23.15 0.99
CA LEU A 150 -26.85 -22.43 -0.19
C LEU A 150 -26.37 -21.03 0.24
N VAL A 151 -25.17 -20.95 0.82
CA VAL A 151 -24.61 -19.66 1.20
C VAL A 151 -24.06 -19.02 -0.07
N HIS A 152 -24.75 -18.00 -0.57
CA HIS A 152 -24.34 -17.17 -1.70
C HIS A 152 -23.07 -16.33 -1.35
N HIS A 153 -21.95 -16.98 -1.06
CA HIS A 153 -20.65 -16.33 -0.82
C HIS A 153 -19.93 -15.92 -2.10
N SER A 154 -20.57 -16.08 -3.28
CA SER A 154 -20.04 -15.65 -4.57
C SER A 154 -19.44 -14.23 -4.54
N ARG A 155 -19.94 -13.31 -3.69
CA ARG A 155 -19.43 -11.92 -3.59
C ARG A 155 -18.16 -11.70 -2.76
N ASN A 156 -17.69 -12.68 -1.98
CA ASN A 156 -16.67 -12.44 -0.95
C ASN A 156 -15.46 -13.39 -1.02
N SER A 157 -15.21 -14.01 -2.18
CA SER A 157 -14.02 -14.85 -2.34
C SER A 157 -12.75 -14.04 -2.12
N ALA A 158 -11.71 -14.69 -1.61
CA ALA A 158 -10.39 -14.08 -1.45
C ALA A 158 -9.92 -13.44 -2.76
N ARG A 159 -10.19 -14.10 -3.89
CA ARG A 159 -9.88 -13.57 -5.22
C ARG A 159 -10.52 -12.21 -5.48
N LYS A 160 -11.81 -12.02 -5.21
CA LYS A 160 -12.50 -10.73 -5.42
C LYS A 160 -11.91 -9.60 -4.57
N GLN A 161 -11.54 -9.90 -3.33
CA GLN A 161 -10.93 -8.92 -2.44
C GLN A 161 -9.54 -8.49 -2.93
N TRP A 162 -8.76 -9.42 -3.49
CA TRP A 162 -7.47 -9.12 -4.11
C TRP A 162 -7.61 -8.40 -5.46
N ASP A 163 -8.60 -8.75 -6.28
CA ASP A 163 -8.91 -8.02 -7.53
C ASP A 163 -9.24 -6.53 -7.23
N GLU A 164 -9.98 -6.24 -6.15
CA GLU A 164 -10.22 -4.86 -5.69
C GLU A 164 -8.90 -4.16 -5.31
N THR A 165 -8.05 -4.84 -4.53
CA THR A 165 -6.74 -4.31 -4.13
C THR A 165 -5.85 -4.04 -5.35
N GLU A 166 -5.82 -4.95 -6.32
CA GLU A 166 -5.06 -4.79 -7.57
C GLU A 166 -5.54 -3.59 -8.38
N THR A 167 -6.85 -3.42 -8.51
CA THR A 167 -7.45 -2.26 -9.18
C THR A 167 -7.04 -0.95 -8.52
N LEU A 168 -7.05 -0.91 -7.17
CA LEU A 168 -6.60 0.27 -6.41
C LEU A 168 -5.13 0.57 -6.64
N ALA A 169 -4.28 -0.45 -6.66
CA ALA A 169 -2.84 -0.32 -6.88
C ALA A 169 -2.54 0.23 -8.28
N LEU A 170 -3.13 -0.37 -9.32
CA LEU A 170 -2.96 0.06 -10.72
C LEU A 170 -3.48 1.49 -10.94
N SER A 171 -4.65 1.81 -10.39
CA SER A 171 -5.21 3.17 -10.45
C SER A 171 -4.36 4.19 -9.70
N GLY A 172 -3.79 3.79 -8.57
CA GLY A 172 -2.86 4.60 -7.79
C GLY A 172 -1.57 4.92 -8.55
N VAL A 173 -0.98 3.92 -9.22
CA VAL A 173 0.16 4.14 -10.13
C VAL A 173 -0.23 5.08 -11.28
N GLY A 174 -1.41 4.93 -11.86
CA GLY A 174 -1.87 5.82 -12.94
C GLY A 174 -1.97 7.27 -12.48
N ARG A 175 -2.47 7.51 -11.26
CA ARG A 175 -2.49 8.85 -10.64
C ARG A 175 -1.07 9.38 -10.40
N LEU A 176 -0.17 8.56 -9.89
CA LEU A 176 1.23 8.90 -9.65
C LEU A 176 1.93 9.32 -10.94
N LEU A 177 1.83 8.49 -11.99
CA LEU A 177 2.42 8.78 -13.29
C LEU A 177 1.81 10.05 -13.89
N ARG A 178 0.48 10.25 -13.80
CA ARG A 178 -0.15 11.48 -14.30
C ARG A 178 0.36 12.74 -13.60
N ALA A 179 0.61 12.66 -12.29
CA ALA A 179 1.05 13.81 -11.50
C ALA A 179 2.53 14.13 -11.70
N HIS A 180 3.36 13.11 -11.92
CA HIS A 180 4.83 13.21 -11.86
C HIS A 180 5.54 12.69 -13.12
N PHE A 181 4.84 12.61 -14.26
CA PHE A 181 5.34 11.94 -15.47
C PHE A 181 6.73 12.44 -15.86
N ASP A 182 6.89 13.76 -16.01
CA ASP A 182 8.14 14.36 -16.49
C ASP A 182 9.32 14.02 -15.58
N ALA A 183 9.12 13.98 -14.26
CA ALA A 183 10.16 13.63 -13.31
C ALA A 183 10.49 12.13 -13.38
N VAL A 184 9.48 11.26 -13.33
CA VAL A 184 9.66 9.80 -13.28
C VAL A 184 10.18 9.25 -14.62
N ALA A 185 9.83 9.88 -15.74
CA ALA A 185 10.30 9.51 -17.08
C ALA A 185 11.82 9.66 -17.26
N THR A 186 12.47 10.48 -16.43
CA THR A 186 13.94 10.62 -16.45
C THR A 186 14.69 9.48 -15.76
N PHE A 187 13.99 8.59 -15.05
CA PHE A 187 14.64 7.51 -14.32
C PHE A 187 15.17 6.43 -15.25
N ASP A 188 16.42 6.02 -15.01
CA ASP A 188 16.96 4.86 -15.69
C ASP A 188 16.09 3.61 -15.43
N GLY A 189 15.71 2.93 -16.51
CA GLY A 189 14.79 1.80 -16.51
C GLY A 189 13.30 2.16 -16.53
N PHE A 190 12.93 3.45 -16.65
CA PHE A 190 11.53 3.86 -16.74
C PHE A 190 10.81 3.21 -17.91
N ASP A 191 11.39 3.20 -19.12
CA ASP A 191 10.74 2.64 -20.30
C ASP A 191 10.26 1.20 -20.08
N LYS A 192 11.13 0.37 -19.49
CA LYS A 192 10.80 -1.04 -19.16
C LYS A 192 9.70 -1.15 -18.11
N ARG A 193 9.75 -0.31 -17.07
CA ARG A 193 8.71 -0.30 -16.03
C ARG A 193 7.39 0.27 -16.57
N PHE A 194 7.43 1.24 -17.45
CA PHE A 194 6.25 1.81 -18.06
C PHE A 194 5.60 0.83 -19.05
N GLU A 195 6.40 0.15 -19.88
CA GLU A 195 5.92 -0.94 -20.73
C GLU A 195 5.28 -2.06 -19.91
N TRP A 196 5.94 -2.51 -18.83
CA TRP A 196 5.37 -3.46 -17.88
C TRP A 196 4.01 -2.98 -17.35
N TYR A 197 3.90 -1.72 -16.93
CA TYR A 197 2.64 -1.16 -16.42
C TYR A 197 1.52 -1.16 -17.48
N LEU A 198 1.84 -0.78 -18.72
CA LEU A 198 0.89 -0.76 -19.83
C LEU A 198 0.40 -2.16 -20.21
N GLN A 199 1.31 -3.14 -20.27
CA GLN A 199 0.95 -4.55 -20.50
C GLN A 199 -0.04 -5.04 -19.45
N TRP A 200 0.08 -4.59 -18.20
CA TRP A 200 -0.82 -5.01 -17.15
C TRP A 200 -2.18 -4.34 -17.19
N ILE A 201 -2.25 -3.03 -17.39
CA ILE A 201 -3.55 -2.37 -17.55
C ILE A 201 -4.35 -3.01 -18.69
N THR A 202 -3.70 -3.36 -19.79
CA THR A 202 -4.35 -3.95 -20.96
C THR A 202 -4.79 -5.40 -20.76
N GLN A 203 -4.20 -6.12 -19.81
CA GLN A 203 -4.61 -7.49 -19.44
C GLN A 203 -5.63 -7.54 -18.30
N SER A 204 -5.77 -6.46 -17.53
CA SER A 204 -6.72 -6.33 -16.42
C SER A 204 -8.12 -5.85 -16.85
N VAL A 205 -8.35 -5.63 -18.15
CA VAL A 205 -9.65 -5.29 -18.78
C VAL A 205 -10.17 -6.51 -19.53
#